data_AF-A0A1M6IUF0-F1
#
_entry.id   AF-A0A1M6IUF0-F1
#
_cell.length_a   1.000
_cell.length_b   1.000
_cell.length_c   1.000
_cell.angle_alpha   90.00
_cell.angle_beta   90.00
_cell.angle_gamma   90.00
#
_symmetry.space_group_name_H-M   'P 1'
#
loop_
_entity.id
_entity.type
_entity.pdbx_description
1 polymer ?
#
loop_
_entity_poly.entity_id
_entity_poly.type
_entity_poly.pdbx_seq_one_letter_code
_entity_poly.pdbx_strand_id
1 'polypeptide(L)'
;MKSLVVKVTVWLCLLTGFLLPVAWGQDNKPEKWEKKQLIVYNGAVPARETVLSRGQELLVPVRFAANYIDQRLYFDSDERKMYLYLPHPEFSLETPALDGRLFEGLTLNFPTRRLDGIDYLNLQGLQTLLGIRVETQDDGTLALTPELRKKRRLAEKRLAWQPAGKLNLVWDALGTTVPADGKGKKIAGLDIVSPTWFSISSEGGLVSSKADAAYVEEAHRKGYKVWALINNSFDKDLTRQILQSEAAQERVIRQMLVYSSLYRLDGINLDFENIYREDKDKLTRFVSRIAAVLREQGVVVSLDMTVPQGSDTWSQCYDRKGLAAVVDYVMVMTYDETWRSSPRSGSVASLNWVERGLQATLAEVPAEKLLLGLPFYMREWEEPADGQGPAKATTLSMADAERKIREKNLTLQWLEDKGQYYTEYYEQDKRYRIWLEDERSIAAKVALVGPYRLAGVASWRKGFEREPIWPVIQAGLQPATHEAVKAK
;
A
#
# COMPACT_ATOMS: atom_id res chain seq x y z
N MET A 1 -34.36 -66.85 29.59
CA MET A 1 -32.89 -66.93 29.61
C MET A 1 -32.38 -66.68 28.21
N LYS A 2 -31.58 -65.61 28.01
CA LYS A 2 -30.54 -65.37 26.97
C LYS A 2 -30.91 -65.70 25.50
N SER A 3 -30.73 -64.84 24.49
CA SER A 3 -29.90 -63.65 24.38
C SER A 3 -30.20 -62.86 23.09
N LEU A 4 -29.86 -61.57 23.17
CA LEU A 4 -29.19 -60.73 22.18
C LEU A 4 -29.94 -60.20 20.94
N VAL A 5 -30.26 -58.92 21.09
CA VAL A 5 -30.54 -57.88 20.10
C VAL A 5 -29.24 -57.47 19.40
N VAL A 6 -29.25 -57.44 18.06
CA VAL A 6 -28.48 -56.47 17.26
C VAL A 6 -29.41 -55.97 16.16
N LYS A 7 -30.05 -54.82 16.37
CA LYS A 7 -30.77 -54.07 15.33
C LYS A 7 -29.87 -52.92 14.87
N VAL A 8 -29.57 -52.98 13.58
CA VAL A 8 -29.02 -51.91 12.76
C VAL A 8 -29.86 -50.64 12.98
N THR A 9 -29.20 -49.53 13.33
CA THR A 9 -29.78 -48.19 13.22
C THR A 9 -28.74 -47.30 12.56
N VAL A 10 -29.15 -46.76 11.40
CA VAL A 10 -28.43 -45.81 10.56
C VAL A 10 -28.06 -44.58 11.37
N TRP A 11 -26.78 -44.21 11.37
CA TRP A 11 -26.30 -42.90 11.82
C TRP A 11 -25.80 -42.11 10.61
N LEU A 12 -26.49 -41.01 10.34
CA LEU A 12 -26.11 -39.98 9.39
C LEU A 12 -25.07 -39.08 10.08
N CYS A 13 -23.78 -39.30 9.84
CA CYS A 13 -22.72 -38.40 10.31
C CYS A 13 -22.37 -37.37 9.24
N LEU A 14 -23.03 -36.21 9.32
CA LEU A 14 -22.48 -34.93 8.89
C LEU A 14 -21.32 -34.59 9.84
N LEU A 15 -20.08 -34.71 9.39
CA LEU A 15 -18.92 -34.18 10.10
C LEU A 15 -18.36 -32.99 9.32
N THR A 16 -18.81 -31.83 9.77
CA THR A 16 -18.19 -30.53 9.59
C THR A 16 -16.77 -30.56 10.15
N GLY A 17 -15.79 -30.70 9.26
CA GLY A 17 -14.38 -30.46 9.58
C GLY A 17 -14.12 -28.97 9.74
N PHE A 18 -14.32 -28.47 10.96
CA PHE A 18 -13.79 -27.19 11.42
C PHE A 18 -12.26 -27.22 11.27
N LEU A 19 -11.72 -26.47 10.30
CA LEU A 19 -10.31 -26.11 10.28
C LEU A 19 -10.07 -25.11 11.41
N LEU A 20 -9.55 -25.61 12.53
CA LEU A 20 -8.91 -24.79 13.55
C LEU A 20 -7.70 -24.09 12.90
N PRO A 21 -7.56 -22.75 13.01
CA PRO A 21 -6.30 -22.12 12.66
C PRO A 21 -5.27 -22.54 13.71
N VAL A 22 -4.24 -23.26 13.27
CA VAL A 22 -3.03 -23.50 14.06
C VAL A 22 -2.38 -22.14 14.30
N ALA A 23 -2.60 -21.61 15.50
CA ALA A 23 -1.95 -20.41 16.00
C ALA A 23 -0.46 -20.72 16.15
N TRP A 24 0.37 -20.11 15.31
CA TRP A 24 1.80 -19.99 15.58
C TRP A 24 1.96 -19.05 16.78
N GLY A 25 2.26 -19.62 17.94
CA GLY A 25 2.65 -18.89 19.13
C GLY A 25 3.99 -18.20 18.92
N GLN A 26 3.96 -16.95 18.48
CA GLN A 26 4.73 -15.94 19.20
C GLN A 26 3.95 -15.63 20.47
N ASP A 27 4.63 -15.47 21.60
CA ASP A 27 4.06 -14.95 22.86
C ASP A 27 3.57 -13.49 22.65
N ASN A 28 2.53 -13.30 21.85
CA ASN A 28 1.76 -12.07 21.77
C ASN A 28 0.73 -12.13 22.89
N LYS A 29 1.15 -11.79 24.11
CA LYS A 29 0.20 -11.25 25.08
C LYS A 29 -0.51 -10.09 24.37
N PRO A 30 -1.86 -10.06 24.29
CA PRO A 30 -2.56 -8.95 23.68
C PRO A 30 -2.12 -7.67 24.40
N GLU A 31 -1.45 -6.79 23.68
CA GLU A 31 -1.02 -5.52 24.25
C GLU A 31 -2.24 -4.73 24.69
N LYS A 32 -2.24 -4.35 25.96
CA LYS A 32 -3.41 -3.86 26.66
C LYS A 32 -3.60 -2.38 26.37
N TRP A 33 -4.76 -2.01 25.83
CA TRP A 33 -5.18 -0.61 25.75
C TRP A 33 -5.28 0.00 27.15
N GLU A 34 -4.69 1.17 27.33
CA GLU A 34 -4.88 1.96 28.55
C GLU A 34 -6.19 2.74 28.43
N LYS A 35 -7.03 2.65 29.46
CA LYS A 35 -8.25 3.47 29.57
C LYS A 35 -7.88 4.78 30.25
N LYS A 36 -8.16 5.90 29.58
CA LYS A 36 -7.97 7.26 30.13
C LYS A 36 -9.30 8.00 30.12
N GLN A 37 -9.45 8.97 31.02
CA GLN A 37 -10.55 9.92 30.95
C GLN A 37 -10.15 11.05 30.00
N LEU A 38 -11.03 11.41 29.08
CA LEU A 38 -10.92 12.59 28.22
C LEU A 38 -11.95 13.62 28.65
N ILE A 39 -11.54 14.85 28.83
CA ILE A 39 -12.39 15.99 29.15
C ILE A 39 -12.35 17.01 28.01
N VAL A 40 -13.51 17.44 27.53
CA VAL A 40 -13.62 18.49 26.50
C VAL A 40 -14.28 19.73 27.09
N TYR A 41 -13.59 20.86 27.00
CA TYR A 41 -14.05 22.16 27.53
C TYR A 41 -14.70 23.01 26.43
N ASN A 42 -15.92 22.65 26.03
CA ASN A 42 -16.72 23.36 24.99
C ASN A 42 -18.00 23.99 25.55
N GLY A 43 -17.96 24.54 26.77
CA GLY A 43 -19.11 25.19 27.42
C GLY A 43 -18.96 25.28 28.94
N ALA A 44 -20.06 25.62 29.63
CA ALA A 44 -20.08 25.75 31.10
C ALA A 44 -19.91 24.40 31.84
N VAL A 45 -20.32 23.29 31.21
CA VAL A 45 -20.15 21.94 31.77
C VAL A 45 -19.27 21.13 30.81
N PRO A 46 -18.09 20.67 31.27
CA PRO A 46 -17.20 19.90 30.42
C PRO A 46 -17.75 18.49 30.17
N ALA A 47 -17.68 18.03 28.92
CA ALA A 47 -18.04 16.68 28.54
C ALA A 47 -16.90 15.71 28.91
N ARG A 48 -17.24 14.49 29.33
CA ARG A 48 -16.27 13.45 29.72
C ARG A 48 -16.54 12.15 28.98
N GLU A 49 -15.48 11.44 28.63
CA GLU A 49 -15.57 10.10 28.01
C GLU A 49 -14.36 9.25 28.36
N THR A 50 -14.56 7.93 28.41
CA THR A 50 -13.45 6.98 28.51
C THR A 50 -12.89 6.70 27.13
N VAL A 51 -11.61 7.02 26.94
CA VAL A 51 -10.87 6.82 25.69
C VAL A 51 -9.80 5.75 25.85
N LEU A 52 -9.34 5.21 24.74
CA LEU A 52 -8.27 4.21 24.73
C LEU A 52 -6.98 4.84 24.19
N SER A 53 -5.86 4.62 24.88
CA SER A 53 -4.54 5.05 24.41
C SER A 53 -3.56 3.88 24.33
N ARG A 54 -2.68 3.92 23.33
CA ARG A 54 -1.57 2.97 23.17
C ARG A 54 -0.44 3.62 22.37
N GLY A 55 0.75 3.72 22.95
CA GLY A 55 1.86 4.43 22.31
C GLY A 55 1.44 5.87 21.97
N GLN A 56 1.46 6.20 20.68
CA GLN A 56 1.02 7.50 20.16
C GLN A 56 -0.48 7.55 19.79
N GLU A 57 -1.17 6.41 19.76
CA GLU A 57 -2.58 6.34 19.37
C GLU A 57 -3.49 6.82 20.49
N LEU A 58 -4.52 7.61 20.12
CA LEU A 58 -5.58 8.06 21.01
C LEU A 58 -6.94 7.81 20.35
N LEU A 59 -7.61 6.74 20.76
CA LEU A 59 -8.88 6.30 20.21
C LEU A 59 -10.05 6.91 20.99
N VAL A 60 -10.83 7.74 20.31
CA VAL A 60 -12.02 8.41 20.85
C VAL A 60 -13.27 7.82 20.22
N PRO A 61 -14.32 7.44 20.99
CA PRO A 61 -15.57 6.95 20.42
C PRO A 61 -16.12 7.92 19.36
N VAL A 62 -16.50 7.43 18.18
CA VAL A 62 -16.94 8.28 17.06
C VAL A 62 -18.13 9.16 17.42
N ARG A 63 -19.06 8.65 18.23
CA ARG A 63 -20.21 9.42 18.74
C ARG A 63 -19.78 10.59 19.61
N PHE A 64 -18.77 10.39 20.47
CA PHE A 64 -18.25 11.46 21.31
C PHE A 64 -17.52 12.51 20.48
N ALA A 65 -16.72 12.08 19.50
CA ALA A 65 -16.02 12.99 18.60
C ALA A 65 -16.99 13.88 17.80
N ALA A 66 -18.05 13.31 17.21
CA ALA A 66 -19.06 14.06 16.45
C ALA A 66 -19.87 15.05 17.31
N ASN A 67 -20.16 14.69 18.56
CA ASN A 67 -21.00 15.52 19.43
C ASN A 67 -20.23 16.62 20.16
N TYR A 68 -18.97 16.36 20.54
CA TYR A 68 -18.26 17.21 21.49
C TYR A 68 -16.93 17.76 20.97
N ILE A 69 -16.27 17.12 19.99
CA ILE A 69 -14.99 17.59 19.46
C ILE A 69 -15.21 18.54 18.28
N ASP A 70 -15.92 18.10 17.25
CA ASP A 70 -16.22 18.91 16.07
C ASP A 70 -17.53 18.44 15.43
N GLN A 71 -18.53 19.32 15.40
CA GLN A 71 -19.87 19.01 14.86
C GLN A 71 -19.88 18.81 13.34
N ARG A 72 -18.78 19.12 12.65
CA ARG A 72 -18.59 18.82 11.22
C ARG A 72 -18.19 17.37 10.98
N LEU A 73 -17.88 16.62 12.03
CA LEU A 73 -17.59 15.20 11.95
C LEU A 73 -18.89 14.40 11.82
N TYR A 74 -18.90 13.48 10.86
CA TYR A 74 -20.02 12.59 10.57
C TYR A 74 -19.53 11.16 10.47
N PHE A 75 -20.13 10.23 11.21
CA PHE A 75 -19.78 8.81 11.14
C PHE A 75 -20.72 8.08 10.19
N ASP A 76 -20.17 7.51 9.13
CA ASP A 76 -20.85 6.58 8.24
C ASP A 76 -20.68 5.14 8.77
N SER A 77 -21.79 4.50 9.15
CA SER A 77 -21.77 3.16 9.74
C SER A 77 -21.56 2.03 8.72
N ASP A 78 -21.92 2.27 7.46
CA ASP A 78 -21.86 1.26 6.40
C ASP A 78 -20.41 1.17 5.89
N GLU A 79 -19.78 2.33 5.69
CA GLU A 79 -18.37 2.41 5.32
C GLU A 79 -17.43 2.28 6.52
N ARG A 80 -17.95 2.46 7.75
CA ARG A 80 -17.17 2.57 9.00
C ARG A 80 -16.07 3.61 8.87
N LYS A 81 -16.47 4.82 8.51
CA LYS A 81 -15.57 5.95 8.28
C LYS A 81 -16.08 7.19 8.98
N MET A 82 -15.14 7.98 9.50
CA MET A 82 -15.44 9.31 10.00
C MET A 82 -15.16 10.33 8.90
N TYR A 83 -16.19 11.04 8.47
CA TYR A 83 -16.13 12.13 7.52
C TYR A 83 -15.96 13.46 8.24
N LEU A 84 -15.24 14.38 7.61
CA LEU A 84 -15.10 15.77 8.06
C LEU A 84 -15.40 16.69 6.86
N TYR A 85 -16.50 17.44 6.95
CA TYR A 85 -16.85 18.43 5.95
C TYR A 85 -16.30 19.81 6.30
N LEU A 86 -15.48 20.37 5.42
CA LEU A 86 -14.79 21.65 5.62
C LEU A 86 -15.20 22.64 4.53
N PRO A 87 -16.32 23.37 4.69
CA PRO A 87 -16.76 24.36 3.72
C PRO A 87 -15.79 25.56 3.64
N HIS A 88 -15.17 25.90 4.78
CA HIS A 88 -14.18 26.96 4.90
C HIS A 88 -13.01 26.46 5.76
N PRO A 89 -11.96 25.87 5.16
CA PRO A 89 -10.81 25.39 5.91
C PRO A 89 -10.11 26.50 6.71
N GLU A 90 -10.03 26.33 8.03
CA GLU A 90 -9.41 27.29 8.97
C GLU A 90 -7.92 27.03 9.22
N PHE A 91 -7.29 26.30 8.30
CA PHE A 91 -5.88 26.00 8.32
C PHE A 91 -5.20 26.50 7.04
N SER A 92 -3.88 26.48 7.05
CA SER A 92 -3.02 26.77 5.90
C SER A 92 -2.18 25.55 5.55
N LEU A 93 -1.91 25.43 4.27
CA LEU A 93 -0.92 24.53 3.69
C LEU A 93 0.45 25.23 3.68
N GLU A 94 1.40 24.64 2.97
CA GLU A 94 2.79 25.06 2.95
C GLU A 94 2.96 26.44 2.30
N THR A 95 2.10 26.81 1.33
CA THR A 95 2.18 28.07 0.59
C THR A 95 0.80 28.76 0.45
N PRO A 96 0.77 30.10 0.31
CA PRO A 96 -0.48 30.82 0.04
C PRO A 96 -1.18 30.41 -1.28
N ALA A 97 -0.42 29.95 -2.28
CA ALA A 97 -0.99 29.45 -3.53
C ALA A 97 -1.80 28.17 -3.30
N LEU A 98 -1.29 27.28 -2.45
CA LEU A 98 -2.00 26.06 -2.05
C LEU A 98 -3.20 26.36 -1.17
N ASP A 99 -3.11 27.34 -0.26
CA ASP A 99 -4.27 27.82 0.51
C ASP A 99 -5.42 28.24 -0.41
N GLY A 100 -5.08 28.93 -1.51
CA GLY A 100 -6.07 29.41 -2.48
C GLY A 100 -6.83 28.30 -3.21
N ARG A 101 -6.33 27.06 -3.20
CA ARG A 101 -7.06 25.92 -3.76
C ARG A 101 -8.15 25.43 -2.84
N LEU A 102 -8.15 25.78 -1.55
CA LEU A 102 -9.09 25.24 -0.57
C LEU A 102 -10.39 26.05 -0.42
N PHE A 103 -10.56 27.15 -1.16
CA PHE A 103 -11.68 28.09 -0.99
C PHE A 103 -13.07 27.49 -1.21
N GLU A 104 -13.22 26.53 -2.12
CA GLU A 104 -14.51 25.87 -2.39
C GLU A 104 -14.85 24.77 -1.36
N GLY A 105 -14.01 24.61 -0.34
CA GLY A 105 -14.14 23.57 0.66
C GLY A 105 -13.74 22.18 0.17
N LEU A 106 -13.75 21.22 1.10
CA LEU A 106 -13.47 19.82 0.83
C LEU A 106 -14.09 18.90 1.89
N THR A 107 -14.25 17.63 1.52
CA THR A 107 -14.61 16.57 2.44
C THR A 107 -13.41 15.64 2.59
N LEU A 108 -13.06 15.32 3.84
CA LEU A 108 -12.05 14.32 4.19
C LEU A 108 -12.73 13.13 4.88
N ASN A 109 -12.07 11.99 4.89
CA ASN A 109 -12.51 10.83 5.66
C ASN A 109 -11.32 10.13 6.34
N PHE A 110 -11.60 9.50 7.47
CA PHE A 110 -10.62 8.86 8.34
C PHE A 110 -11.09 7.46 8.69
N PRO A 111 -10.18 6.47 8.71
CA PRO A 111 -10.53 5.11 9.12
C PRO A 111 -10.96 5.11 10.60
N THR A 112 -11.93 4.26 10.93
CA THR A 112 -12.28 3.97 12.32
C THR A 112 -11.79 2.59 12.73
N ARG A 113 -11.64 2.38 14.03
CA ARG A 113 -11.29 1.07 14.60
C ARG A 113 -12.41 0.59 15.49
N ARG A 114 -12.91 -0.63 15.23
CA ARG A 114 -13.94 -1.25 16.06
C ARG A 114 -13.31 -2.12 17.13
N LEU A 115 -13.54 -1.79 18.40
CA LEU A 115 -13.07 -2.55 19.56
C LEU A 115 -14.26 -2.76 20.50
N ASP A 116 -14.49 -4.00 20.93
CA ASP A 116 -15.58 -4.38 21.83
C ASP A 116 -16.96 -3.83 21.39
N GLY A 117 -17.20 -3.76 20.08
CA GLY A 117 -18.46 -3.27 19.51
C GLY A 117 -18.58 -1.75 19.38
N ILE A 118 -17.59 -0.98 19.83
CA ILE A 118 -17.54 0.48 19.73
C ILE A 118 -16.60 0.89 18.60
N ASP A 119 -17.04 1.81 17.74
CA ASP A 119 -16.22 2.41 16.69
C ASP A 119 -15.49 3.64 17.24
N TYR A 120 -14.17 3.69 17.02
CA TYR A 120 -13.28 4.74 17.49
C TYR A 120 -12.61 5.47 16.34
N LEU A 121 -12.45 6.79 16.47
CA LEU A 121 -11.57 7.63 15.67
C LEU A 121 -10.21 7.73 16.35
N ASN A 122 -9.11 7.52 15.63
CA ASN A 122 -7.79 7.88 16.12
C ASN A 122 -7.59 9.39 15.99
N LEU A 123 -7.48 10.09 17.12
CA LEU A 123 -7.32 11.55 17.17
C LEU A 123 -5.87 11.98 16.93
N GLN A 124 -4.91 11.04 16.99
CA GLN A 124 -3.51 11.32 16.74
C GLN A 124 -3.28 11.80 15.31
N GLY A 125 -2.59 12.93 15.16
CA GLY A 125 -2.33 13.59 13.88
C GLY A 125 -3.46 14.48 13.38
N LEU A 126 -4.66 14.41 13.97
CA LEU A 126 -5.81 15.22 13.54
C LEU A 126 -5.94 16.55 14.31
N GLN A 127 -5.11 16.76 15.35
CA GLN A 127 -5.27 17.87 16.28
C GLN A 127 -5.21 19.24 15.58
N THR A 128 -4.22 19.45 14.71
CA THR A 128 -4.04 20.71 13.97
C THR A 128 -5.18 20.96 12.97
N LEU A 129 -5.68 19.89 12.33
CA LEU A 129 -6.81 19.94 11.41
C LEU A 129 -8.10 20.36 12.13
N LEU A 130 -8.38 19.70 13.25
CA LEU A 130 -9.58 19.93 14.08
C LEU A 130 -9.48 21.18 14.95
N GLY A 131 -8.29 21.74 15.13
CA GLY A 131 -8.10 22.94 15.93
C GLY A 131 -8.15 22.71 17.41
N ILE A 132 -7.54 21.62 17.86
CA ILE A 132 -7.57 21.20 19.24
C ILE A 132 -6.16 20.94 19.75
N ARG A 133 -6.00 20.97 21.06
CA ARG A 133 -4.82 20.46 21.76
C ARG A 133 -5.27 19.36 22.70
N VAL A 134 -4.38 18.39 22.96
CA VAL A 134 -4.60 17.34 23.94
C VAL A 134 -3.45 17.42 24.94
N GLU A 135 -3.78 17.66 26.20
CA GLU A 135 -2.82 17.84 27.30
C GLU A 135 -3.12 16.82 28.40
N THR A 136 -2.08 16.14 28.90
CA THR A 136 -2.22 15.25 30.06
C THR A 136 -2.13 16.07 31.34
N GLN A 137 -3.14 15.96 32.19
CA GLN A 137 -3.20 16.57 33.52
C GLN A 137 -2.41 15.74 34.55
N ASP A 138 -2.15 16.31 35.72
CA ASP A 138 -1.36 15.67 36.79
C ASP A 138 -1.97 14.35 37.28
N ASP A 139 -3.29 14.21 37.20
CA ASP A 139 -4.03 12.99 37.57
C ASP A 139 -4.08 11.94 36.45
N GLY A 140 -3.43 12.19 35.30
CA GLY A 140 -3.43 11.33 34.12
C GLY A 140 -4.64 11.51 33.19
N THR A 141 -5.57 12.40 33.53
CA THR A 141 -6.69 12.77 32.66
C THR A 141 -6.20 13.52 31.43
N LEU A 142 -6.82 13.28 30.27
CA LEU A 142 -6.57 14.03 29.05
C LEU A 142 -7.55 15.21 28.97
N ALA A 143 -7.04 16.43 28.81
CA ALA A 143 -7.82 17.62 28.55
C ALA A 143 -7.72 18.02 27.07
N LEU A 144 -8.86 18.17 26.42
CA LEU A 144 -8.97 18.69 25.07
C LEU A 144 -9.45 20.14 25.11
N THR A 145 -8.65 21.04 24.54
CA THR A 145 -8.93 22.48 24.49
C THR A 145 -8.88 23.01 23.07
N PRO A 146 -9.73 24.00 22.70
CA PRO A 146 -9.63 24.65 21.40
C PRO A 146 -8.29 25.38 21.22
N GLU A 147 -7.68 25.22 20.05
CA GLU A 147 -6.53 26.00 19.64
C GLU A 147 -6.99 27.32 18.99
N LEU A 148 -6.94 28.41 19.76
CA LEU A 148 -7.42 29.75 19.39
C LEU A 148 -6.58 30.47 18.31
N ARG A 149 -5.63 29.81 17.65
CA ARG A 149 -4.82 30.42 16.58
C ARG A 149 -5.68 30.62 15.33
N LYS A 150 -5.75 31.87 14.85
CA LYS A 150 -6.57 32.27 13.67
C LYS A 150 -6.25 31.55 12.35
N LYS A 151 -5.05 30.98 12.19
CA LYS A 151 -4.71 30.13 11.04
C LYS A 151 -3.65 29.12 11.44
N ARG A 152 -4.06 27.86 11.62
CA ARG A 152 -3.15 26.75 11.96
C ARG A 152 -2.45 26.27 10.69
N ARG A 153 -1.16 25.99 10.72
CA ARG A 153 -0.44 25.46 9.56
C ARG A 153 -0.38 23.94 9.68
N LEU A 154 -0.86 23.20 8.68
CA LEU A 154 -0.85 21.73 8.70
C LEU A 154 0.56 21.17 8.60
N ALA A 155 1.39 21.76 7.73
CA ALA A 155 2.79 21.40 7.60
C ALA A 155 3.63 22.62 7.18
N GLU A 156 4.88 22.62 7.61
CA GLU A 156 5.88 23.57 7.14
C GLU A 156 6.31 23.23 5.71
N LYS A 157 6.74 24.27 4.98
CA LYS A 157 7.33 24.06 3.66
C LYS A 157 8.58 23.19 3.79
N ARG A 158 8.61 22.10 3.05
CA ARG A 158 9.73 21.15 2.99
C ARG A 158 10.41 21.18 1.63
N LEU A 159 11.69 20.85 1.62
CA LEU A 159 12.43 20.60 0.39
C LEU A 159 12.09 19.21 -0.14
N ALA A 160 12.01 19.09 -1.46
CA ALA A 160 11.88 17.79 -2.10
C ALA A 160 13.06 16.90 -1.71
N TRP A 161 12.76 15.66 -1.33
CA TRP A 161 13.79 14.69 -0.98
C TRP A 161 14.65 14.35 -2.20
N GLN A 162 15.97 14.45 -2.04
CA GLN A 162 16.96 14.09 -3.05
C GLN A 162 17.71 12.84 -2.56
N PRO A 163 17.45 11.64 -3.13
CA PRO A 163 18.15 10.43 -2.73
C PRO A 163 19.61 10.48 -3.19
N ALA A 164 20.53 10.00 -2.34
CA ALA A 164 21.97 9.97 -2.63
C ALA A 164 22.39 8.76 -3.48
N GLY A 165 21.50 7.81 -3.75
CA GLY A 165 21.80 6.55 -4.41
C GLY A 165 20.58 5.91 -5.06
N LYS A 166 20.68 4.62 -5.39
CA LYS A 166 19.58 3.85 -5.96
C LYS A 166 18.46 3.66 -4.93
N LEU A 167 17.23 3.74 -5.37
CA LEU A 167 16.05 3.62 -4.53
C LEU A 167 15.67 2.16 -4.31
N ASN A 168 15.30 1.83 -3.07
CA ASN A 168 14.58 0.60 -2.76
C ASN A 168 13.23 0.92 -2.12
N LEU A 169 12.15 0.53 -2.81
CA LEU A 169 10.78 0.74 -2.38
C LEU A 169 10.05 -0.59 -2.20
N VAL A 170 9.16 -0.66 -1.21
CA VAL A 170 8.23 -1.78 -1.05
C VAL A 170 6.80 -1.28 -0.86
N TRP A 171 5.85 -1.87 -1.60
CA TRP A 171 4.44 -1.61 -1.34
C TRP A 171 4.00 -2.37 -0.09
N ASP A 172 3.37 -1.66 0.84
CA ASP A 172 2.94 -2.18 2.14
C ASP A 172 1.42 -2.25 2.24
N ALA A 173 0.83 -3.16 1.45
CA ALA A 173 -0.61 -3.27 1.33
C ALA A 173 -1.35 -3.66 2.63
N LEU A 174 -0.60 -4.18 3.62
CA LEU A 174 -1.16 -4.60 4.92
C LEU A 174 -0.81 -3.65 6.07
N GLY A 175 0.02 -2.62 5.84
CA GLY A 175 0.55 -1.76 6.90
C GLY A 175 1.44 -2.51 7.89
N THR A 176 2.13 -3.54 7.43
CA THR A 176 2.92 -4.47 8.28
C THR A 176 4.41 -4.13 8.36
N THR A 177 4.92 -3.27 7.47
CA THR A 177 6.34 -2.86 7.51
C THR A 177 6.64 -2.02 8.74
N VAL A 178 5.67 -1.19 9.11
CA VAL A 178 5.75 -0.30 10.27
C VAL A 178 4.59 -0.66 11.17
N PRO A 179 4.75 -1.70 12.03
CA PRO A 179 3.67 -2.10 12.90
C PRO A 179 3.32 -0.96 13.86
N ALA A 180 2.03 -0.83 14.17
CA ALA A 180 1.50 0.27 14.99
C ALA A 180 2.07 0.32 16.41
N ASP A 181 2.71 -0.76 16.88
CA ASP A 181 3.38 -0.83 18.19
C ASP A 181 4.81 -0.27 18.17
N GLY A 182 5.31 0.17 17.01
CA GLY A 182 6.66 0.72 16.84
C GLY A 182 7.78 -0.32 16.92
N LYS A 183 7.45 -1.61 17.04
CA LYS A 183 8.46 -2.67 17.16
C LYS A 183 9.09 -2.99 15.79
N GLY A 184 10.22 -3.69 15.82
CA GLY A 184 11.00 -4.03 14.62
C GLY A 184 12.09 -3.01 14.29
N LYS A 185 13.13 -3.47 13.57
CA LYS A 185 14.25 -2.64 13.12
C LYS A 185 13.98 -2.12 11.70
N LYS A 186 14.65 -1.03 11.31
CA LYS A 186 14.72 -0.64 9.89
C LYS A 186 15.31 -1.82 9.11
N ILE A 187 14.65 -2.18 8.01
CA ILE A 187 15.12 -3.15 7.03
C ILE A 187 16.33 -2.54 6.35
N ALA A 188 17.46 -3.25 6.42
CA ALA A 188 18.70 -2.78 5.82
C ALA A 188 18.53 -2.62 4.30
N GLY A 189 18.96 -1.48 3.77
CA GLY A 189 18.88 -1.18 2.35
C GLY A 189 17.47 -0.84 1.82
N LEU A 190 16.44 -0.75 2.67
CA LEU A 190 15.12 -0.26 2.26
C LEU A 190 14.98 1.23 2.58
N ASP A 191 14.56 2.03 1.60
CA ASP A 191 14.45 3.49 1.72
C ASP A 191 13.01 3.94 1.89
N ILE A 192 12.10 3.35 1.12
CA ILE A 192 10.73 3.84 0.96
C ILE A 192 9.72 2.73 1.28
N VAL A 193 8.74 3.07 2.11
CA VAL A 193 7.53 2.27 2.30
C VAL A 193 6.36 2.94 1.59
N SER A 194 5.60 2.17 0.82
CA SER A 194 4.47 2.66 0.03
C SER A 194 3.16 2.02 0.50
N PRO A 195 2.51 2.56 1.55
CA PRO A 195 1.25 2.01 2.03
C PRO A 195 0.09 2.30 1.06
N THR A 196 -0.76 1.31 0.82
CA THR A 196 -1.91 1.41 -0.11
C THR A 196 -3.12 2.07 0.56
N TRP A 197 -3.03 3.37 0.81
CA TRP A 197 -3.96 4.07 1.70
C TRP A 197 -5.10 4.79 1.00
N PHE A 198 -4.90 5.26 -0.22
CA PHE A 198 -5.85 6.13 -0.89
C PHE A 198 -6.50 5.45 -2.10
N SER A 199 -7.77 5.74 -2.33
CA SER A 199 -8.56 5.23 -3.45
C SER A 199 -9.54 6.30 -3.90
N ILE A 200 -9.54 6.68 -5.17
CA ILE A 200 -10.62 7.51 -5.71
C ILE A 200 -11.88 6.65 -5.69
N SER A 201 -12.87 7.04 -4.89
CA SER A 201 -14.01 6.18 -4.52
C SER A 201 -15.36 6.67 -5.03
N SER A 202 -15.40 7.82 -5.71
CA SER A 202 -16.63 8.33 -6.31
C SER A 202 -16.37 9.17 -7.55
N GLU A 203 -17.35 9.22 -8.45
CA GLU A 203 -17.35 10.03 -9.68
C GLU A 203 -17.20 11.53 -9.39
N GLY A 204 -17.62 11.97 -8.21
CA GLY A 204 -17.44 13.33 -7.72
C GLY A 204 -16.01 13.68 -7.34
N GLY A 205 -15.10 12.70 -7.28
CA GLY A 205 -13.70 12.88 -6.90
C GLY A 205 -13.42 12.73 -5.39
N LEU A 206 -14.26 11.99 -4.65
CA LEU A 206 -13.95 11.64 -3.25
C LEU A 206 -12.77 10.67 -3.19
N VAL A 207 -11.85 10.90 -2.25
CA VAL A 207 -10.70 10.02 -2.00
C VAL A 207 -10.90 9.32 -0.66
N SER A 208 -11.21 8.02 -0.72
CA SER A 208 -11.24 7.13 0.43
C SER A 208 -9.83 6.97 1.01
N SER A 209 -9.69 7.21 2.33
CA SER A 209 -8.41 7.14 3.05
C SER A 209 -8.39 6.00 4.07
N LYS A 210 -7.22 5.38 4.21
CA LYS A 210 -6.84 4.45 5.28
C LYS A 210 -5.56 4.91 6.00
N ALA A 211 -5.18 6.18 5.80
CA ALA A 211 -3.93 6.72 6.32
C ALA A 211 -3.88 6.75 7.85
N ASP A 212 -2.68 6.57 8.39
CA ASP A 212 -2.43 6.49 9.82
C ASP A 212 -1.20 7.34 10.17
N ALA A 213 -1.39 8.37 11.00
CA ALA A 213 -0.32 9.26 11.42
C ALA A 213 0.76 8.52 12.23
N ALA A 214 0.38 7.55 13.06
CA ALA A 214 1.34 6.78 13.86
C ALA A 214 2.28 5.96 12.97
N TYR A 215 1.77 5.40 11.87
CA TYR A 215 2.60 4.71 10.88
C TYR A 215 3.65 5.65 10.28
N VAL A 216 3.26 6.86 9.87
CA VAL A 216 4.20 7.79 9.22
C VAL A 216 5.26 8.28 10.21
N GLU A 217 4.86 8.64 11.42
CA GLU A 217 5.78 9.09 12.48
C GLU A 217 6.82 8.01 12.81
N GLU A 218 6.38 6.76 12.94
CA GLU A 218 7.26 5.64 13.20
C GLU A 218 8.15 5.30 11.99
N ALA A 219 7.63 5.40 10.77
CA ALA A 219 8.41 5.22 9.53
C ALA A 219 9.56 6.24 9.46
N HIS A 220 9.25 7.52 9.71
CA HIS A 220 10.24 8.60 9.75
C HIS A 220 11.25 8.42 10.88
N ARG A 221 10.81 8.00 12.08
CA ARG A 221 11.72 7.71 13.21
C ARG A 221 12.71 6.60 12.86
N LYS A 222 12.28 5.60 12.08
CA LYS A 222 13.13 4.53 11.55
C LYS A 222 13.96 4.96 10.33
N GLY A 223 13.78 6.18 9.83
CA GLY A 223 14.52 6.71 8.68
C GLY A 223 14.02 6.20 7.33
N TYR A 224 12.76 5.76 7.24
CA TYR A 224 12.08 5.53 5.96
C TYR A 224 11.48 6.81 5.42
N LYS A 225 11.23 6.79 4.12
CA LYS A 225 10.32 7.70 3.43
C LYS A 225 8.97 7.04 3.22
N VAL A 226 7.90 7.81 3.30
CA VAL A 226 6.54 7.31 3.08
C VAL A 226 6.00 7.86 1.77
N TRP A 227 5.87 6.99 0.77
CA TRP A 227 5.27 7.32 -0.52
C TRP A 227 3.87 6.70 -0.57
N ALA A 228 2.86 7.39 -0.04
CA ALA A 228 1.55 6.78 0.08
C ALA A 228 0.90 6.57 -1.29
N LEU A 229 0.38 5.36 -1.53
CA LEU A 229 -0.23 5.00 -2.79
C LEU A 229 -1.69 5.47 -2.85
N ILE A 230 -2.05 6.06 -3.99
CA ILE A 230 -3.43 6.32 -4.41
C ILE A 230 -3.76 5.54 -5.67
N ASN A 231 -4.85 4.78 -5.64
CA ASN A 231 -5.37 4.11 -6.83
C ASN A 231 -6.71 4.71 -7.32
N ASN A 232 -7.13 4.30 -8.51
CA ASN A 232 -8.38 4.68 -9.16
C ASN A 232 -9.51 3.65 -8.96
N SER A 233 -9.45 2.86 -7.88
CA SER A 233 -10.30 1.70 -7.62
C SER A 233 -10.24 0.61 -8.71
N PHE A 234 -9.28 0.72 -9.64
CA PHE A 234 -9.15 -0.12 -10.83
C PHE A 234 -10.44 -0.17 -11.68
N ASP A 235 -11.26 0.88 -11.59
CA ASP A 235 -12.51 1.02 -12.30
C ASP A 235 -12.33 2.02 -13.46
N LYS A 236 -12.35 1.48 -14.68
CA LYS A 236 -12.17 2.25 -15.92
C LYS A 236 -13.30 3.26 -16.15
N ASP A 237 -14.52 2.95 -15.74
CA ASP A 237 -15.70 3.80 -15.97
C ASP A 237 -15.68 4.96 -14.98
N LEU A 238 -15.42 4.68 -13.70
CA LEU A 238 -15.13 5.70 -12.70
C LEU A 238 -13.98 6.61 -13.16
N THR A 239 -12.87 6.01 -13.59
CA THR A 239 -11.69 6.77 -14.03
C THR A 239 -12.01 7.70 -15.19
N ARG A 240 -12.74 7.22 -16.20
CA ARG A 240 -13.18 8.03 -17.33
C ARG A 240 -13.97 9.26 -16.86
N GLN A 241 -14.89 9.08 -15.93
CA GLN A 241 -15.69 10.20 -15.41
C GLN A 241 -14.84 11.24 -14.69
N ILE A 242 -13.88 10.79 -13.86
CA ILE A 242 -12.90 11.69 -13.23
C ILE A 242 -12.08 12.43 -14.29
N LEU A 243 -11.57 11.72 -15.29
CA LEU A 243 -10.74 12.30 -16.35
C LEU A 243 -11.49 13.29 -17.25
N GLN A 244 -12.82 13.26 -17.27
CA GLN A 244 -13.67 14.18 -18.02
C GLN A 244 -14.14 15.40 -17.19
N SER A 245 -14.01 15.36 -15.86
CA SER A 245 -14.51 16.41 -14.96
C SER A 245 -13.37 17.14 -14.26
N GLU A 246 -13.09 18.38 -14.67
CA GLU A 246 -12.06 19.21 -14.02
C GLU A 246 -12.36 19.46 -12.54
N ALA A 247 -13.63 19.56 -12.17
CA ALA A 247 -14.08 19.71 -10.79
C ALA A 247 -13.79 18.45 -9.97
N ALA A 248 -14.04 17.26 -10.51
CA ALA A 248 -13.70 16.00 -9.81
C ALA A 248 -12.19 15.85 -9.65
N GLN A 249 -11.40 16.17 -10.68
CA GLN A 249 -9.93 16.19 -10.61
C GLN A 249 -9.44 17.15 -9.53
N GLU A 250 -10.01 18.36 -9.46
CA GLU A 250 -9.61 19.34 -8.44
C GLU A 250 -9.98 18.88 -7.03
N ARG A 251 -11.12 18.20 -6.84
CA ARG A 251 -11.47 17.59 -5.54
C ARG A 251 -10.50 16.50 -5.11
N VAL A 252 -10.06 15.64 -6.03
CA VAL A 252 -9.01 14.64 -5.74
C VAL A 252 -7.71 15.35 -5.35
N ILE A 253 -7.29 16.36 -6.12
CA ILE A 253 -6.08 17.14 -5.85
C ILE A 253 -6.12 17.80 -4.47
N ARG A 254 -7.21 18.48 -4.12
CA ARG A 254 -7.36 19.17 -2.81
C ARG A 254 -7.26 18.20 -1.64
N GLN A 255 -7.91 17.05 -1.73
CA GLN A 255 -7.82 16.02 -0.69
C GLN A 255 -6.39 15.50 -0.56
N MET A 256 -5.70 15.23 -1.68
CA MET A 256 -4.32 14.75 -1.64
C MET A 256 -3.34 15.79 -1.10
N LEU A 257 -3.52 17.08 -1.41
CA LEU A 257 -2.74 18.16 -0.79
C LEU A 257 -2.90 18.16 0.73
N VAL A 258 -4.14 18.07 1.22
CA VAL A 258 -4.41 18.10 2.66
C VAL A 258 -3.90 16.84 3.34
N TYR A 259 -4.14 15.64 2.80
CA TYR A 259 -3.60 14.40 3.37
C TYR A 259 -2.07 14.38 3.37
N SER A 260 -1.44 14.90 2.31
CA SER A 260 0.02 14.98 2.21
C SER A 260 0.64 15.86 3.30
N SER A 261 0.03 17.03 3.58
CA SER A 261 0.46 17.90 4.68
C SER A 261 0.15 17.28 6.04
N LEU A 262 -1.09 16.82 6.24
CA LEU A 262 -1.58 16.28 7.50
C LEU A 262 -0.72 15.12 8.01
N TYR A 263 -0.41 14.18 7.12
CA TYR A 263 0.41 13.01 7.46
C TYR A 263 1.89 13.21 7.18
N ARG A 264 2.31 14.39 6.71
CA ARG A 264 3.72 14.69 6.38
C ARG A 264 4.34 13.69 5.39
N LEU A 265 3.59 13.27 4.37
CA LEU A 265 4.04 12.28 3.38
C LEU A 265 5.22 12.77 2.54
N ASP A 266 6.25 11.94 2.32
CA ASP A 266 7.41 12.32 1.50
C ASP A 266 7.12 12.19 -0.01
N GLY A 267 6.17 11.33 -0.36
CA GLY A 267 5.76 11.11 -1.74
C GLY A 267 4.33 10.62 -1.88
N ILE A 268 3.81 10.69 -3.09
CA ILE A 268 2.56 10.06 -3.52
C ILE A 268 2.86 9.14 -4.69
N ASN A 269 2.47 7.89 -4.55
CA ASN A 269 2.60 6.87 -5.60
C ASN A 269 1.24 6.70 -6.30
N LEU A 270 1.18 7.05 -7.58
CA LEU A 270 -0.03 6.93 -8.39
C LEU A 270 -0.11 5.52 -8.96
N ASP A 271 -1.19 4.81 -8.66
CA ASP A 271 -1.45 3.45 -9.14
C ASP A 271 -2.78 3.43 -9.89
N PHE A 272 -2.78 4.08 -11.06
CA PHE A 272 -3.97 4.23 -11.89
C PHE A 272 -3.94 3.18 -13.00
N GLU A 273 -4.64 2.07 -12.81
CA GLU A 273 -4.69 0.97 -13.78
C GLU A 273 -6.09 0.70 -14.30
N ASN A 274 -6.21 -0.19 -15.28
CA ASN A 274 -7.46 -0.50 -15.96
C ASN A 274 -8.16 0.77 -16.46
N ILE A 275 -7.55 1.44 -17.44
CA ILE A 275 -8.00 2.72 -17.97
C ILE A 275 -8.30 2.54 -19.43
N TYR A 276 -9.35 3.17 -19.94
CA TYR A 276 -9.59 3.18 -21.36
C TYR A 276 -8.44 3.83 -22.14
N ARG A 277 -8.01 3.16 -23.21
CA ARG A 277 -6.92 3.63 -24.06
C ARG A 277 -7.20 5.02 -24.65
N GLU A 278 -8.45 5.34 -24.94
CA GLU A 278 -8.87 6.62 -25.50
C GLU A 278 -8.70 7.78 -24.51
N ASP A 279 -8.56 7.50 -23.21
CA ASP A 279 -8.38 8.52 -22.18
C ASP A 279 -6.90 8.75 -21.81
N LYS A 280 -5.97 8.13 -22.55
CA LYS A 280 -4.51 8.25 -22.40
C LYS A 280 -4.01 9.70 -22.23
N ASP A 281 -4.46 10.62 -23.08
CA ASP A 281 -4.05 12.02 -23.01
C ASP A 281 -4.68 12.76 -21.81
N LYS A 282 -5.90 12.38 -21.42
CA LYS A 282 -6.58 12.95 -20.25
C LYS A 282 -5.90 12.49 -18.97
N LEU A 283 -5.50 11.22 -18.89
CA LEU A 283 -4.71 10.67 -17.80
C LEU A 283 -3.41 11.47 -17.64
N THR A 284 -2.68 11.70 -18.74
CA THR A 284 -1.43 12.47 -18.72
C THR A 284 -1.62 13.89 -18.21
N ARG A 285 -2.68 14.58 -18.65
CA ARG A 285 -3.03 15.92 -18.12
C ARG A 285 -3.38 15.88 -16.63
N PHE A 286 -4.15 14.89 -16.19
CA PHE A 286 -4.53 14.76 -14.79
C PHE A 286 -3.31 14.50 -13.89
N VAL A 287 -2.44 13.56 -14.29
CA VAL A 287 -1.17 13.28 -13.59
C VAL A 287 -0.26 14.51 -13.59
N SER A 288 -0.20 15.28 -14.68
CA SER A 288 0.54 16.54 -14.72
C SER A 288 0.02 17.56 -13.72
N ARG A 289 -1.30 17.67 -13.54
CA ARG A 289 -1.91 18.58 -12.55
C ARG A 289 -1.56 18.15 -11.13
N ILE A 290 -1.68 16.85 -10.82
CA ILE A 290 -1.31 16.27 -9.52
C ILE A 290 0.18 16.53 -9.22
N ALA A 291 1.06 16.24 -10.17
CA ALA A 291 2.50 16.38 -9.99
C ALA A 291 2.91 17.85 -9.80
N ALA A 292 2.31 18.79 -10.53
CA ALA A 292 2.61 20.21 -10.39
C ALA A 292 2.31 20.73 -8.98
N VAL A 293 1.12 20.43 -8.44
CA VAL A 293 0.69 20.95 -7.13
C VAL A 293 1.38 20.26 -5.97
N LEU A 294 1.62 18.95 -6.03
CA LEU A 294 2.34 18.23 -4.98
C LEU A 294 3.82 18.66 -4.91
N ARG A 295 4.43 19.01 -6.05
CA ARG A 295 5.79 19.53 -6.08
C ARG A 295 5.93 20.88 -5.34
N GLU A 296 4.88 21.70 -5.29
CA GLU A 296 4.86 22.92 -4.46
C GLU A 296 4.95 22.61 -2.95
N GLN A 297 4.52 21.42 -2.53
CA GLN A 297 4.65 20.91 -1.16
C GLN A 297 5.99 20.19 -0.91
N GLY A 298 6.88 20.12 -1.91
CA GLY A 298 8.11 19.32 -1.84
C GLY A 298 7.86 17.82 -1.78
N VAL A 299 6.72 17.35 -2.30
CA VAL A 299 6.31 15.94 -2.30
C VAL A 299 6.74 15.30 -3.61
N VAL A 300 7.38 14.14 -3.52
CA VAL A 300 7.77 13.34 -4.69
C VAL A 300 6.52 12.70 -5.30
N VAL A 301 6.40 12.69 -6.63
CA VAL A 301 5.33 11.99 -7.34
C VAL A 301 5.91 10.86 -8.17
N SER A 302 5.43 9.65 -7.92
CA SER A 302 5.76 8.46 -8.70
C SER A 302 4.51 7.86 -9.34
N LEU A 303 4.70 7.02 -10.35
CA LEU A 303 3.62 6.37 -11.09
C LEU A 303 3.95 4.91 -11.41
N ASP A 304 3.01 4.03 -11.10
CA ASP A 304 3.05 2.63 -11.46
C ASP A 304 2.54 2.45 -12.89
N MET A 305 3.26 1.67 -13.70
CA MET A 305 2.82 1.31 -15.05
C MET A 305 3.29 -0.08 -15.44
N THR A 306 2.49 -0.79 -16.21
CA THR A 306 2.87 -2.09 -16.76
C THR A 306 3.87 -1.93 -17.91
N VAL A 307 4.55 -3.01 -18.26
CA VAL A 307 5.44 -3.07 -19.43
C VAL A 307 4.65 -2.80 -20.74
N PRO A 308 5.25 -2.16 -21.77
CA PRO A 308 4.62 -1.92 -23.08
C PRO A 308 4.23 -3.19 -23.86
N GLN A 309 3.11 -3.83 -23.49
CA GLN A 309 2.61 -5.04 -24.16
C GLN A 309 1.08 -5.15 -24.21
N GLY A 310 0.54 -5.78 -25.26
CA GLY A 310 -0.74 -6.52 -25.34
C GLY A 310 -2.05 -5.81 -25.01
N SER A 311 -2.25 -5.39 -23.76
CA SER A 311 -3.55 -4.97 -23.23
C SER A 311 -3.87 -3.51 -23.52
N ASP A 312 -5.04 -3.24 -24.10
CA ASP A 312 -5.51 -1.87 -24.31
C ASP A 312 -5.70 -1.11 -23.01
N THR A 313 -6.30 -1.75 -21.99
CA THR A 313 -6.67 -1.04 -20.75
C THR A 313 -5.64 -1.09 -19.64
N TRP A 314 -4.70 -2.03 -19.72
CA TRP A 314 -3.67 -2.20 -18.69
C TRP A 314 -2.29 -1.73 -19.11
N SER A 315 -2.06 -1.47 -20.41
CA SER A 315 -0.72 -1.14 -20.93
C SER A 315 -0.72 -0.07 -22.03
N GLN A 316 -1.55 -0.20 -23.06
CA GLN A 316 -1.57 0.78 -24.15
C GLN A 316 -2.27 2.09 -23.75
N CYS A 317 -2.92 2.12 -22.59
CA CYS A 317 -3.55 3.29 -21.97
C CYS A 317 -2.55 4.34 -21.46
N TYR A 318 -1.26 4.03 -21.37
CA TYR A 318 -0.24 4.97 -20.89
C TYR A 318 0.44 5.74 -22.03
N ASP A 319 0.54 7.07 -21.89
CA ASP A 319 1.56 7.88 -22.59
C ASP A 319 2.81 7.87 -21.76
N ARG A 320 3.61 6.81 -21.87
CA ARG A 320 4.76 6.60 -20.99
C ARG A 320 5.75 7.75 -21.06
N LYS A 321 5.97 8.32 -22.25
CA LYS A 321 6.84 9.48 -22.44
C LYS A 321 6.25 10.75 -21.81
N GLY A 322 4.98 11.05 -22.06
CA GLY A 322 4.30 12.21 -21.46
C GLY A 322 4.21 12.12 -19.94
N LEU A 323 3.85 10.95 -19.41
CA LEU A 323 3.76 10.67 -17.97
C LEU A 323 5.14 10.78 -17.31
N ALA A 324 6.18 10.16 -17.87
CA ALA A 324 7.55 10.24 -17.34
C ALA A 324 8.13 11.66 -17.34
N ALA A 325 7.63 12.55 -18.20
CA ALA A 325 8.05 13.95 -18.22
C ALA A 325 7.52 14.74 -17.01
N VAL A 326 6.38 14.35 -16.44
CA VAL A 326 5.71 15.12 -15.38
C VAL A 326 5.91 14.55 -13.97
N VAL A 327 6.15 13.23 -13.85
CA VAL A 327 6.46 12.57 -12.57
C VAL A 327 7.96 12.54 -12.30
N ASP A 328 8.33 12.34 -11.03
CA ASP A 328 9.73 12.23 -10.61
C ASP A 328 10.27 10.82 -10.86
N TYR A 329 9.45 9.79 -10.61
CA TYR A 329 9.81 8.39 -10.80
C TYR A 329 8.70 7.57 -11.46
N VAL A 330 9.10 6.49 -12.13
CA VAL A 330 8.20 5.49 -12.72
C VAL A 330 8.58 4.13 -12.18
N MET A 331 7.60 3.36 -11.73
CA MET A 331 7.76 1.96 -11.36
C MET A 331 7.22 1.12 -12.50
N VAL A 332 8.10 0.43 -13.22
CA VAL A 332 7.64 -0.54 -14.22
C VAL A 332 7.32 -1.85 -13.53
N MET A 333 6.05 -2.24 -13.57
CA MET A 333 5.55 -3.49 -13.00
C MET A 333 5.95 -4.67 -13.88
N THR A 334 7.23 -5.04 -13.82
CA THR A 334 7.81 -6.22 -14.48
C THR A 334 7.47 -7.51 -13.72
N TYR A 335 6.18 -7.70 -13.48
CA TYR A 335 5.58 -8.92 -12.96
C TYR A 335 4.19 -9.10 -13.56
N ASP A 336 3.55 -10.23 -13.26
CA ASP A 336 2.33 -10.68 -13.91
C ASP A 336 2.47 -10.95 -15.42
N GLU A 337 3.64 -11.46 -15.83
CA GLU A 337 3.82 -12.12 -17.13
C GLU A 337 2.69 -13.13 -17.38
N THR A 338 2.41 -13.94 -16.36
CA THR A 338 1.21 -14.78 -16.28
C THR A 338 0.41 -14.40 -15.03
N TRP A 339 -0.63 -13.57 -15.21
CA TRP A 339 -1.47 -13.01 -14.15
C TRP A 339 -2.45 -14.03 -13.55
N ARG A 340 -3.04 -13.73 -12.39
CA ARG A 340 -3.82 -14.70 -11.58
C ARG A 340 -4.99 -15.37 -12.32
N SER A 341 -5.69 -14.65 -13.20
CA SER A 341 -6.84 -15.17 -13.94
C SER A 341 -6.48 -15.68 -15.35
N SER A 342 -5.19 -15.79 -15.67
CA SER A 342 -4.76 -16.39 -16.93
C SER A 342 -5.29 -17.83 -17.04
N PRO A 343 -5.83 -18.24 -18.20
CA PRO A 343 -6.26 -19.62 -18.42
C PRO A 343 -5.08 -20.59 -18.57
N ARG A 344 -3.85 -20.08 -18.64
CA ARG A 344 -2.62 -20.86 -18.79
C ARG A 344 -1.69 -20.56 -17.62
N SER A 345 -1.04 -21.59 -17.08
CA SER A 345 0.02 -21.38 -16.10
C SER A 345 1.28 -20.78 -16.72
N GLY A 346 2.09 -20.14 -15.89
CA GLY A 346 3.40 -19.68 -16.27
C GLY A 346 4.08 -18.91 -15.16
N SER A 347 5.25 -18.37 -15.49
CA SER A 347 6.01 -17.53 -14.57
C SER A 347 5.26 -16.23 -14.26
N VAL A 348 5.47 -15.74 -13.04
CA VAL A 348 5.07 -14.38 -12.66
C VAL A 348 5.99 -13.34 -13.30
N ALA A 349 7.29 -13.63 -13.42
CA ALA A 349 8.30 -12.69 -13.91
C ALA A 349 9.57 -13.44 -14.36
N SER A 350 9.52 -14.12 -15.51
CA SER A 350 10.74 -14.76 -16.03
C SER A 350 11.77 -13.70 -16.44
N LEU A 351 13.05 -13.93 -16.15
CA LEU A 351 14.12 -12.95 -16.34
C LEU A 351 14.16 -12.37 -17.76
N ASN A 352 14.03 -13.24 -18.77
CA ASN A 352 14.01 -12.82 -20.17
C ASN A 352 12.80 -11.95 -20.52
N TRP A 353 11.63 -12.21 -19.92
CA TRP A 353 10.46 -11.35 -20.11
C TRP A 353 10.62 -10.02 -19.38
N VAL A 354 11.14 -10.04 -18.15
CA VAL A 354 11.47 -8.83 -17.36
C VAL A 354 12.41 -7.92 -18.14
N GLU A 355 13.51 -8.45 -18.68
CA GLU A 355 14.50 -7.65 -19.39
C GLU A 355 13.93 -7.06 -20.70
N ARG A 356 13.14 -7.82 -21.47
CA ARG A 356 12.46 -7.29 -22.66
C ARG A 356 11.45 -6.20 -22.32
N GLY A 357 10.66 -6.39 -21.27
CA GLY A 357 9.70 -5.39 -20.79
C GLY A 357 10.39 -4.11 -20.31
N LEU A 358 11.53 -4.26 -19.64
CA LEU A 358 12.40 -3.15 -19.23
C LEU A 358 12.94 -2.39 -20.46
N GLN A 359 13.54 -3.09 -21.42
CA GLN A 359 14.08 -2.48 -22.65
C GLN A 359 13.01 -1.71 -23.43
N ALA A 360 11.81 -2.29 -23.57
CA ALA A 360 10.69 -1.62 -24.21
C ALA A 360 10.29 -0.34 -23.46
N THR A 361 10.27 -0.37 -22.12
CA THR A 361 9.95 0.80 -21.29
C THR A 361 11.01 1.90 -21.43
N LEU A 362 12.29 1.53 -21.50
CA LEU A 362 13.40 2.47 -21.66
C LEU A 362 13.40 3.20 -23.01
N ALA A 363 12.65 2.73 -24.00
CA ALA A 363 12.45 3.49 -25.24
C ALA A 363 11.57 4.73 -25.04
N GLU A 364 10.78 4.77 -23.96
CA GLU A 364 9.80 5.83 -23.68
C GLU A 364 10.06 6.57 -22.36
N VAL A 365 10.78 5.95 -21.41
CA VAL A 365 11.01 6.46 -20.05
C VAL A 365 12.51 6.60 -19.77
N PRO A 366 12.99 7.76 -19.26
CA PRO A 366 14.39 7.92 -18.87
C PRO A 366 14.82 6.93 -17.77
N ALA A 367 15.98 6.31 -17.94
CA ALA A 367 16.49 5.27 -17.04
C ALA A 367 16.64 5.76 -15.59
N GLU A 368 17.10 6.99 -15.41
CA GLU A 368 17.32 7.63 -14.11
C GLU A 368 16.04 7.89 -13.31
N LYS A 369 14.87 7.75 -13.94
CA LYS A 369 13.55 7.82 -13.29
C LYS A 369 12.92 6.44 -13.06
N LEU A 370 13.46 5.39 -13.68
CA LEU A 370 12.80 4.09 -13.77
C LEU A 370 13.23 3.15 -12.63
N LEU A 371 12.27 2.64 -11.86
CA LEU A 371 12.46 1.58 -10.87
C LEU A 371 11.94 0.26 -11.43
N LEU A 372 12.72 -0.81 -11.29
CA LEU A 372 12.35 -2.15 -11.74
C LEU A 372 11.43 -2.84 -10.72
N GLY A 373 10.27 -3.32 -11.17
CA GLY A 373 9.31 -4.06 -10.37
C GLY A 373 9.75 -5.49 -10.06
N LEU A 374 9.75 -5.87 -8.78
CA LEU A 374 10.10 -7.22 -8.33
C LEU A 374 8.91 -7.90 -7.63
N PRO A 375 8.50 -9.12 -8.03
CA PRO A 375 7.50 -9.87 -7.30
C PRO A 375 8.13 -10.63 -6.11
N PHE A 376 7.57 -10.45 -4.92
CA PHE A 376 7.81 -11.29 -3.75
C PHE A 376 6.83 -12.46 -3.64
N TYR A 377 5.99 -12.63 -4.65
CA TYR A 377 4.99 -13.69 -4.71
C TYR A 377 5.22 -14.58 -5.92
N MET A 378 4.69 -15.79 -5.83
CA MET A 378 4.59 -16.72 -6.95
C MET A 378 3.18 -17.30 -7.03
N ARG A 379 2.94 -18.14 -8.02
CA ARG A 379 1.66 -18.82 -8.21
C ARG A 379 1.87 -20.32 -8.21
N GLU A 380 1.02 -20.99 -7.45
CA GLU A 380 0.72 -22.40 -7.66
C GLU A 380 -0.43 -22.50 -8.66
N TRP A 381 -0.14 -23.18 -9.76
CA TRP A 381 -1.09 -23.40 -10.83
C TRP A 381 -1.64 -24.80 -10.74
N GLU A 382 -2.95 -24.91 -10.52
CA GLU A 382 -3.71 -26.15 -10.62
C GLU A 382 -4.24 -26.32 -12.05
N GLU A 383 -4.00 -27.47 -12.65
CA GLU A 383 -4.43 -27.83 -14.00
C GLU A 383 -4.96 -29.26 -14.03
N PRO A 384 -5.84 -29.61 -14.98
CA PRO A 384 -6.19 -31.01 -15.27
C PRO A 384 -4.92 -31.84 -15.55
N ALA A 385 -4.83 -33.07 -15.03
CA ALA A 385 -3.65 -33.91 -15.20
C ALA A 385 -3.35 -34.27 -16.68
N ASP A 386 -4.38 -34.32 -17.52
CA ASP A 386 -4.28 -34.52 -18.97
C ASP A 386 -3.83 -33.25 -19.74
N GLY A 387 -3.68 -32.13 -19.03
CA GLY A 387 -3.32 -30.83 -19.60
C GLY A 387 -4.43 -30.16 -20.40
N GLN A 388 -5.65 -30.72 -20.41
CA GLN A 388 -6.77 -30.21 -21.19
C GLN A 388 -7.73 -29.41 -20.29
N GLY A 389 -7.48 -28.11 -20.20
CA GLY A 389 -8.41 -27.19 -19.53
C GLY A 389 -7.70 -25.97 -18.94
N PRO A 390 -8.48 -25.06 -18.34
CA PRO A 390 -7.94 -23.82 -17.79
C PRO A 390 -7.16 -24.08 -16.50
N ALA A 391 -6.05 -23.36 -16.34
CA ALA A 391 -5.30 -23.30 -15.09
C ALA A 391 -6.01 -22.43 -14.05
N LYS A 392 -5.86 -22.77 -12.76
CA LYS A 392 -6.31 -21.95 -11.63
C LYS A 392 -5.12 -21.60 -10.75
N ALA A 393 -4.94 -20.33 -10.44
CA ALA A 393 -3.83 -19.87 -9.62
C ALA A 393 -4.20 -19.64 -8.14
N THR A 394 -3.35 -20.14 -7.26
CA THR A 394 -3.26 -19.71 -5.86
C THR A 394 -1.97 -18.92 -5.67
N THR A 395 -2.07 -17.73 -5.09
CA THR A 395 -0.89 -16.90 -4.78
C THR A 395 -0.15 -17.48 -3.57
N LEU A 396 1.16 -17.59 -3.67
CA LEU A 396 2.05 -18.02 -2.59
C LEU A 396 3.03 -16.90 -2.23
N SER A 397 3.26 -16.71 -0.93
CA SER A 397 4.48 -16.04 -0.45
C SER A 397 5.71 -16.93 -0.67
N MET A 398 6.91 -16.36 -0.60
CA MET A 398 8.15 -17.13 -0.66
C MET A 398 8.23 -18.17 0.48
N ALA A 399 7.75 -17.84 1.68
CA ALA A 399 7.73 -18.76 2.82
C ALA A 399 6.71 -19.91 2.63
N ASP A 400 5.53 -19.62 2.05
CA ASP A 400 4.53 -20.65 1.77
C ASP A 400 5.01 -21.64 0.70
N ALA A 401 5.68 -21.14 -0.34
CA ALA A 401 6.27 -21.98 -1.38
C ALA A 401 7.37 -22.89 -0.80
N GLU A 402 8.28 -22.34 0.00
CA GLU A 402 9.34 -23.12 0.65
C GLU A 402 8.78 -24.20 1.60
N ARG A 403 7.78 -23.85 2.41
CA ARG A 403 7.09 -24.81 3.27
C ARG A 403 6.48 -25.95 2.46
N LYS A 404 5.77 -25.62 1.39
CA LYS A 404 5.13 -26.61 0.51
C LYS A 404 6.15 -27.54 -0.15
N ILE A 405 7.26 -27.00 -0.64
CA ILE A 405 8.35 -27.79 -1.23
C ILE A 405 8.89 -28.80 -0.22
N ARG A 406 9.11 -28.38 1.03
CA ARG A 406 9.58 -29.27 2.10
C ARG A 406 8.54 -30.34 2.47
N GLU A 407 7.30 -29.95 2.72
CA GLU A 407 6.23 -30.86 3.16
C GLU A 407 5.94 -31.94 2.13
N LYS A 408 6.01 -31.61 0.84
CA LYS A 408 5.77 -32.56 -0.26
C LYS A 408 7.05 -33.18 -0.83
N ASN A 409 8.23 -32.85 -0.28
CA ASN A 409 9.54 -33.30 -0.76
C ASN A 409 9.72 -33.10 -2.29
N LEU A 410 9.37 -31.89 -2.77
CA LEU A 410 9.37 -31.58 -4.20
C LEU A 410 10.79 -31.35 -4.73
N THR A 411 11.05 -31.83 -5.94
CA THR A 411 12.33 -31.61 -6.62
C THR A 411 12.30 -30.29 -7.40
N LEU A 412 13.33 -29.47 -7.21
CA LEU A 412 13.47 -28.19 -7.90
C LEU A 412 14.42 -28.33 -9.10
N GLN A 413 13.99 -27.82 -10.25
CA GLN A 413 14.81 -27.68 -11.44
C GLN A 413 15.08 -26.19 -11.70
N TRP A 414 16.35 -25.81 -11.86
CA TRP A 414 16.68 -24.46 -12.32
C TRP A 414 16.45 -24.35 -13.83
N LEU A 415 15.66 -23.36 -14.25
CA LEU A 415 15.41 -23.04 -15.65
C LEU A 415 16.22 -21.81 -16.04
N GLU A 416 17.35 -22.01 -16.74
CA GLU A 416 18.25 -20.91 -17.13
C GLU A 416 17.56 -19.86 -18.02
N ASP A 417 16.66 -20.27 -18.92
CA ASP A 417 15.91 -19.35 -19.79
C ASP A 417 14.86 -18.52 -19.04
N LYS A 418 14.52 -18.90 -17.80
CA LYS A 418 13.61 -18.16 -16.93
C LYS A 418 14.32 -17.45 -15.79
N GLY A 419 15.53 -17.88 -15.44
CA GLY A 419 16.23 -17.40 -14.25
C GLY A 419 15.46 -17.72 -12.96
N GLN A 420 14.83 -18.89 -12.89
CA GLN A 420 13.97 -19.30 -11.78
C GLN A 420 14.06 -20.81 -11.53
N TYR A 421 13.81 -21.22 -10.28
CA TYR A 421 13.48 -22.60 -10.00
C TYR A 421 12.05 -22.93 -10.44
N TYR A 422 11.85 -24.18 -10.84
CA TYR A 422 10.58 -24.74 -11.24
C TYR A 422 10.35 -26.07 -10.53
N THR A 423 9.09 -26.32 -10.16
CA THR A 423 8.65 -27.63 -9.70
C THR A 423 7.27 -27.94 -10.25
N GLU A 424 7.01 -29.23 -10.40
CA GLU A 424 5.69 -29.77 -10.65
C GLU A 424 5.40 -31.01 -9.83
N TYR A 425 4.13 -31.27 -9.57
CA TYR A 425 3.68 -32.49 -8.91
C TYR A 425 2.23 -32.81 -9.29
N TYR A 426 1.80 -34.03 -8.97
CA TYR A 426 0.45 -34.52 -9.26
C TYR A 426 -0.27 -34.93 -7.97
N GLU A 427 -1.54 -34.56 -7.85
CA GLU A 427 -2.39 -34.89 -6.70
C GLU A 427 -3.86 -34.90 -7.12
N GLN A 428 -4.62 -35.94 -6.76
CA GLN A 428 -6.07 -36.05 -7.02
C GLN A 428 -6.47 -35.71 -8.47
N ASP A 429 -5.82 -36.37 -9.45
CA ASP A 429 -6.03 -36.17 -10.90
C ASP A 429 -5.78 -34.74 -11.42
N LYS A 430 -4.97 -33.97 -10.68
CA LYS A 430 -4.54 -32.63 -11.06
C LYS A 430 -3.03 -32.54 -11.12
N ARG A 431 -2.53 -31.67 -12.00
CA ARG A 431 -1.14 -31.25 -12.08
C ARG A 431 -1.00 -29.90 -11.42
N TYR A 432 0.03 -29.75 -10.61
CA TYR A 432 0.41 -28.51 -9.94
C TYR A 432 1.75 -28.02 -10.46
N ARG A 433 1.87 -26.73 -10.77
CA ARG A 433 3.11 -26.12 -11.28
C ARG A 433 3.45 -24.83 -10.55
N ILE A 434 4.72 -24.64 -10.22
CA ILE A 434 5.22 -23.45 -9.53
C ILE A 434 6.52 -22.99 -10.19
N TRP A 435 6.59 -21.72 -10.55
CA TRP A 435 7.83 -21.00 -10.88
C TRP A 435 8.18 -20.11 -9.70
N LEU A 436 9.35 -20.33 -9.12
CA LEU A 436 9.72 -19.76 -7.83
C LEU A 436 10.50 -18.46 -7.98
N GLU A 437 10.25 -17.57 -7.03
CA GLU A 437 11.17 -16.49 -6.70
C GLU A 437 11.94 -16.84 -5.42
N ASP A 438 13.25 -16.70 -5.48
CA ASP A 438 14.20 -16.90 -4.39
C ASP A 438 15.33 -15.87 -4.44
N GLU A 439 16.31 -16.01 -3.57
CA GLU A 439 17.50 -15.15 -3.52
C GLU A 439 18.23 -15.10 -4.87
N ARG A 440 18.32 -16.23 -5.59
CA ARG A 440 19.03 -16.32 -6.88
C ARG A 440 18.26 -15.60 -7.99
N SER A 441 16.96 -15.82 -8.10
CA SER A 441 16.12 -15.18 -9.12
C SER A 441 15.98 -13.68 -8.88
N ILE A 442 15.87 -13.25 -7.62
CA ILE A 442 15.83 -11.82 -7.26
C ILE A 442 17.19 -11.16 -7.53
N ALA A 443 18.30 -11.80 -7.16
CA ALA A 443 19.64 -11.28 -7.47
C ALA A 443 19.83 -11.06 -8.98
N ALA A 444 19.39 -12.02 -9.81
CA ALA A 444 19.49 -11.91 -11.26
C ALA A 444 18.68 -10.72 -11.82
N LYS A 445 17.49 -10.44 -11.28
CA LYS A 445 16.68 -9.28 -11.69
C LYS A 445 17.28 -7.96 -11.19
N VAL A 446 17.71 -7.89 -9.93
CA VAL A 446 18.34 -6.68 -9.36
C VAL A 446 19.62 -6.33 -10.12
N ALA A 447 20.37 -7.32 -10.62
CA ALA A 447 21.57 -7.10 -11.43
C ALA A 447 21.32 -6.30 -12.72
N LEU A 448 20.06 -6.18 -13.19
CA LEU A 448 19.70 -5.32 -14.32
C LEU A 448 19.82 -3.83 -13.99
N VAL A 449 19.75 -3.42 -12.71
CA VAL A 449 19.75 -2.00 -12.31
C VAL A 449 21.01 -1.27 -12.77
N GLY A 450 22.18 -1.89 -12.59
CA GLY A 450 23.48 -1.29 -12.93
C GLY A 450 23.66 -1.05 -14.43
N PRO A 451 23.65 -2.09 -15.28
CA PRO A 451 23.85 -1.98 -16.72
C PRO A 451 22.83 -1.05 -17.41
N TYR A 452 21.57 -1.07 -16.98
CA TYR A 452 20.53 -0.21 -17.52
C TYR A 452 20.46 1.17 -16.85
N ARG A 453 21.31 1.45 -15.85
CA ARG A 453 21.39 2.73 -15.12
C ARG A 453 20.07 3.15 -14.46
N LEU A 454 19.27 2.18 -14.02
CA LEU A 454 17.93 2.39 -13.44
C LEU A 454 18.00 3.19 -12.14
N ALA A 455 16.92 3.87 -11.76
CA ALA A 455 16.81 4.58 -10.49
C ALA A 455 16.85 3.65 -9.27
N GLY A 456 16.43 2.39 -9.42
CA GLY A 456 16.37 1.44 -8.32
C GLY A 456 15.39 0.29 -8.58
N VAL A 457 14.82 -0.26 -7.50
CA VAL A 457 13.80 -1.33 -7.54
C VAL A 457 12.59 -1.00 -6.68
N ALA A 458 11.45 -1.57 -7.04
CA ALA A 458 10.20 -1.49 -6.28
C ALA A 458 9.60 -2.90 -6.15
N SER A 459 9.27 -3.34 -4.93
CA SER A 459 8.92 -4.75 -4.68
C SER A 459 7.49 -4.97 -4.20
N TRP A 460 6.72 -5.79 -4.92
CA TRP A 460 5.36 -6.18 -4.56
C TRP A 460 5.34 -7.59 -3.96
N ARG A 461 5.07 -7.77 -2.67
CA ARG A 461 4.80 -6.74 -1.66
C ARG A 461 5.35 -7.17 -0.32
N LYS A 462 5.42 -6.23 0.62
CA LYS A 462 5.81 -6.52 2.00
C LYS A 462 5.00 -7.68 2.58
N GLY A 463 5.71 -8.56 3.28
CA GLY A 463 5.19 -9.70 4.01
C GLY A 463 5.15 -10.98 3.18
N PHE A 464 5.54 -10.91 1.91
CA PHE A 464 5.59 -12.07 1.02
C PHE A 464 7.02 -12.54 0.77
N GLU A 465 8.00 -11.68 1.06
CA GLU A 465 9.42 -12.00 1.00
C GLU A 465 9.89 -12.89 2.14
N ARG A 466 11.01 -13.57 1.92
CA ARG A 466 11.85 -14.12 2.99
C ARG A 466 12.86 -13.06 3.45
N GLU A 467 13.28 -13.13 4.71
CA GLU A 467 14.25 -12.18 5.28
C GLU A 467 15.55 -12.01 4.46
N PRO A 468 16.16 -13.07 3.89
CA PRO A 468 17.42 -12.95 3.12
C PRO A 468 17.31 -12.15 1.81
N ILE A 469 16.10 -11.85 1.34
CA ILE A 469 15.89 -11.08 0.11
C ILE A 469 16.37 -9.63 0.25
N TRP A 470 16.27 -9.04 1.44
CA TRP A 470 16.69 -7.66 1.68
C TRP A 470 18.20 -7.46 1.50
N PRO A 471 19.08 -8.27 2.13
CA PRO A 471 20.50 -8.27 1.82
C PRO A 471 20.84 -8.44 0.33
N VAL A 472 20.10 -9.30 -0.39
CA VAL A 472 20.31 -9.51 -1.83
C VAL A 472 20.04 -8.24 -2.62
N ILE A 473 18.90 -7.57 -2.37
CA ILE A 473 18.56 -6.31 -3.02
C ILE A 473 19.60 -5.24 -2.65
N GLN A 474 19.93 -5.11 -1.37
CA GLN A 474 20.90 -4.13 -0.89
C GLN A 474 22.25 -4.29 -1.61
N ALA A 475 22.77 -5.52 -1.73
CA ALA A 475 24.03 -5.78 -2.40
C ALA A 475 23.97 -5.42 -3.89
N GLY A 476 22.88 -5.75 -4.58
CA GLY A 476 22.73 -5.45 -6.01
C GLY A 476 22.48 -3.98 -6.35
N LEU A 477 22.06 -3.17 -5.37
CA LEU A 477 21.88 -1.71 -5.54
C LEU A 477 23.13 -0.89 -5.22
N GLN A 478 24.16 -1.48 -4.62
CA GLN A 478 25.40 -0.78 -4.36
C GLN A 478 26.12 -0.45 -5.68
N PRO A 479 26.80 0.71 -5.78
CA PRO A 479 27.68 0.98 -6.90
C PRO A 479 28.71 -0.15 -7.01
N ALA A 480 28.94 -0.66 -8.22
CA ALA A 480 30.01 -1.64 -8.43
C ALA A 480 31.31 -1.04 -7.90
N THR A 481 31.86 -1.62 -6.83
CA THR A 481 33.20 -1.24 -6.38
C THR A 481 34.17 -1.58 -7.50
N HIS A 482 34.98 -0.60 -7.90
CA HIS A 482 35.89 -0.67 -9.05
C HIS A 482 36.95 -1.80 -9.00
N GLU A 483 36.91 -2.69 -8.01
CA GLU A 483 37.84 -3.81 -7.86
C GLU A 483 37.47 -5.04 -8.70
N ALA A 484 36.20 -5.22 -9.08
CA ALA A 484 35.76 -6.41 -9.82
C ALA A 484 35.95 -6.34 -11.35
N VAL A 485 36.33 -5.19 -11.92
CA VAL A 485 36.48 -5.00 -13.37
C VAL A 485 37.91 -5.27 -13.87
N LYS A 486 38.88 -5.52 -12.97
CA LYS A 486 40.26 -5.89 -13.35
C LYS A 486 40.52 -7.40 -13.39
N ALA A 487 39.51 -8.24 -13.19
CA ALA A 487 39.66 -9.68 -13.23
C ALA A 487 38.53 -10.33 -14.05
N LYS A 488 38.49 -10.06 -15.36
CA LYS A 488 37.91 -10.94 -16.38
C LYS A 488 38.57 -10.71 -17.72
#